data_AF-A0A644V8R2-F1
#
_entry.id   AF-A0A644V8R2-F1
#
_cell.length_a   1.000
_cell.length_b   1.000
_cell.length_c   1.000
_cell.angle_alpha   90.00
_cell.angle_beta   90.00
_cell.angle_gamma   90.00
#
_symmetry.space_group_name_H-M   'P 1'
#
loop_
_entity.id
_entity.type
_entity.pdbx_description
1 polymer ?
#
loop_
_entity_poly.entity_id
_entity_poly.type
_entity_poly.pdbx_seq_one_letter_code
_entity_poly.pdbx_strand_id
1 'polypeptide(L)'
;MLSCGDFTLLMSKITLFNTCQYHLDRINSYLELLEEDAVKERPNSLTQIVGQAIFQRRRALGMSQEELAEKVGIGQQSLSRMEQGKTAPRFERLQNLADSLDCRVVDLFAEPQESADFYADSLAELFSALSDEQRVFVHRQAAQLVHFLRDSEKK
;
A
#
# COMPACT_ATOMS: atom_id res chain seq x y z
N MET A 1 -39.23 -1.94 37.05
CA MET A 1 -38.88 -3.36 36.75
C MET A 1 -38.83 -3.48 35.24
N LEU A 2 -37.70 -3.88 34.66
CA LEU A 2 -37.60 -4.15 33.22
C LEU A 2 -38.42 -5.41 32.90
N SER A 3 -39.12 -5.42 31.77
CA SER A 3 -39.88 -6.61 31.35
C SER A 3 -38.92 -7.73 30.93
N CYS A 4 -39.38 -8.98 30.95
CA CYS A 4 -38.57 -10.13 30.51
C CYS A 4 -38.01 -9.94 29.07
N GLY A 5 -38.77 -9.29 28.18
CA GLY A 5 -38.34 -8.95 26.83
C GLY A 5 -37.24 -7.89 26.76
N ASP A 6 -37.29 -6.89 27.64
CA ASP A 6 -36.22 -5.87 27.74
C ASP A 6 -34.91 -6.48 28.24
N PHE A 7 -35.01 -7.49 29.10
CA PHE A 7 -33.84 -8.20 29.63
C PHE A 7 -33.19 -9.09 28.57
N THR A 8 -33.95 -9.83 27.75
CA THR A 8 -33.39 -10.62 26.64
C THR A 8 -32.69 -9.73 25.62
N LEU A 9 -33.31 -8.60 25.24
CA LEU A 9 -32.70 -7.66 24.29
C LEU A 9 -31.43 -7.02 24.84
N LEU A 10 -31.42 -6.67 26.13
CA LEU A 10 -30.24 -6.12 26.82
C LEU A 10 -29.10 -7.15 26.87
N MET A 11 -29.40 -8.41 27.22
CA MET A 11 -28.41 -9.49 27.25
C MET A 11 -27.87 -9.80 25.86
N SER A 12 -28.69 -9.79 24.80
CA SER A 12 -28.21 -9.94 23.43
C SER A 12 -27.29 -8.79 22.98
N LYS A 13 -27.58 -7.55 23.37
CA LYS A 13 -26.71 -6.38 23.07
C LYS A 13 -25.40 -6.44 23.84
N ILE A 14 -25.43 -6.84 25.11
CA ILE A 14 -24.23 -7.04 25.94
C ILE A 14 -23.37 -8.15 25.35
N THR A 15 -23.97 -9.29 24.96
CA THR A 15 -23.24 -10.38 24.31
C THR A 15 -22.63 -9.92 22.99
N LEU A 16 -23.38 -9.22 22.14
CA LEU A 16 -22.86 -8.69 20.86
C LEU A 16 -21.71 -7.70 21.07
N PHE A 17 -21.83 -6.80 22.06
CA PHE A 17 -20.77 -5.86 22.43
C PHE A 17 -19.52 -6.59 22.92
N ASN A 18 -19.67 -7.56 23.81
CA ASN A 18 -18.55 -8.35 24.34
C ASN A 18 -17.90 -9.21 23.26
N THR A 19 -18.68 -9.77 22.33
CA THR A 19 -18.16 -10.53 21.19
C THR A 19 -17.40 -9.61 20.23
N CYS A 20 -17.94 -8.42 19.90
CA CYS A 20 -17.22 -7.42 19.11
C CYS A 20 -15.93 -6.95 19.80
N GLN A 21 -15.98 -6.69 21.11
CA GLN A 21 -14.81 -6.28 21.89
C GLN A 21 -13.74 -7.38 21.88
N TYR A 22 -14.13 -8.64 22.09
CA TYR A 22 -13.21 -9.78 22.01
C TYR A 22 -12.57 -9.91 20.62
N HIS A 23 -13.33 -9.70 19.54
CA HIS A 23 -12.79 -9.73 18.20
C HIS A 23 -11.89 -8.54 17.90
N LEU A 24 -12.22 -7.35 18.38
CA LEU A 24 -11.37 -6.15 18.30
C LEU A 24 -10.06 -6.35 19.06
N ASP A 25 -10.14 -6.85 20.30
CA ASP A 25 -8.96 -7.15 21.13
C ASP A 25 -8.10 -8.24 20.48
N ARG A 26 -8.71 -9.26 19.86
CA ARG A 26 -7.97 -10.25 19.07
C ARG A 26 -7.34 -9.64 17.83
N ILE A 27 -8.06 -8.82 17.07
CA ILE A 27 -7.53 -8.15 15.88
C ILE A 27 -6.37 -7.24 16.29
N ASN A 28 -6.51 -6.45 17.35
CA ASN A 28 -5.47 -5.58 17.88
C ASN A 28 -4.28 -6.37 18.41
N SER A 29 -4.49 -7.49 19.11
CA SER A 29 -3.39 -8.37 19.54
C SER A 29 -2.68 -9.03 18.35
N TYR A 30 -3.41 -9.42 17.31
CA TYR A 30 -2.81 -9.88 16.05
C TYR A 30 -2.07 -8.74 15.34
N LEU A 31 -2.59 -7.50 15.39
CA LEU A 31 -1.93 -6.33 14.83
C LEU A 31 -0.66 -5.97 15.61
N GLU A 32 -0.65 -6.05 16.94
CA GLU A 32 0.54 -5.87 17.78
C GLU A 32 1.60 -6.94 17.52
N LEU A 33 1.19 -8.21 17.36
CA LEU A 33 2.08 -9.30 16.96
C LEU A 33 2.62 -9.12 15.53
N LEU A 34 1.79 -8.61 14.62
CA LEU A 34 2.20 -8.23 13.27
C LEU A 34 3.06 -6.96 13.29
N GLU A 35 2.90 -6.04 14.24
CA GLU A 35 3.73 -4.86 14.43
C GLU A 35 5.11 -5.26 14.94
N GLU A 36 5.24 -6.23 15.84
CA GLU A 36 6.54 -6.78 16.25
C GLU A 36 7.28 -7.46 15.09
N ASP A 37 6.57 -8.14 14.18
CA ASP A 37 7.13 -8.67 12.93
C ASP A 37 7.31 -7.58 11.84
N ALA A 38 6.48 -6.52 11.84
CA ALA A 38 6.53 -5.38 10.92
C ALA A 38 7.50 -4.29 11.37
N VAL A 39 8.11 -4.40 12.55
CA VAL A 39 9.34 -3.66 12.90
C VAL A 39 10.56 -4.22 12.12
N LYS A 40 10.36 -5.18 11.21
CA LYS A 40 11.23 -5.39 10.04
C LYS A 40 10.94 -4.47 8.84
N GLU A 41 10.10 -3.45 8.94
CA GLU A 41 10.08 -2.36 7.98
C GLU A 41 11.15 -1.31 8.35
N ARG A 42 12.38 -1.59 7.94
CA ARG A 42 13.42 -0.56 7.79
C ARG A 42 14.07 -0.68 6.42
N PRO A 43 14.37 0.47 5.82
CA PRO A 43 13.44 1.25 4.99
C PRO A 43 13.18 0.52 3.66
N ASN A 44 12.35 1.06 2.75
CA ASN A 44 12.50 0.73 1.33
C ASN A 44 14.01 0.76 1.03
N SER A 45 14.60 -0.37 0.61
CA SER A 45 16.01 -0.42 0.25
C SER A 45 16.29 0.72 -0.72
N LEU A 46 17.49 1.29 -0.74
CA LEU A 46 17.80 2.37 -1.66
C LEU A 46 17.43 2.02 -3.12
N THR A 47 17.55 0.74 -3.46
CA THR A 47 17.07 0.16 -4.72
C THR A 47 15.56 0.30 -4.92
N GLN A 48 14.74 0.00 -3.91
CA GLN A 48 13.29 0.18 -3.96
C GLN A 48 12.89 1.65 -4.00
N ILE A 49 13.54 2.53 -3.23
CA ILE A 49 13.30 3.97 -3.27
C ILE A 49 13.53 4.49 -4.69
N VAL A 50 14.70 4.17 -5.26
CA VAL A 50 15.06 4.59 -6.62
C VAL A 50 14.14 3.98 -7.66
N GLY A 51 13.81 2.69 -7.55
CA GLY A 51 12.87 2.02 -8.44
C GLY A 51 11.51 2.70 -8.46
N GLN A 52 10.97 3.01 -7.28
CA GLN A 52 9.67 3.67 -7.15
C GLN A 52 9.69 5.10 -7.70
N ALA A 53 10.75 5.87 -7.44
CA ALA A 53 10.91 7.22 -7.97
C ALA A 53 10.97 7.23 -9.51
N ILE A 54 11.66 6.24 -10.11
CA ILE A 54 11.70 6.05 -11.58
C ILE A 54 10.30 5.75 -12.11
N PHE A 55 9.59 4.79 -11.49
CA PHE A 55 8.24 4.40 -11.89
C PHE A 55 7.26 5.58 -11.84
N GLN A 56 7.20 6.28 -10.70
CA GLN A 56 6.25 7.39 -10.49
C GLN A 56 6.47 8.51 -11.51
N ARG A 57 7.73 8.89 -11.75
CA ARG A 57 8.06 9.94 -12.72
C ARG A 57 7.78 9.54 -14.14
N ARG A 58 8.12 8.31 -14.51
CA ARG A 58 7.81 7.77 -15.84
C ARG A 58 6.29 7.86 -16.10
N ARG A 59 5.48 7.48 -15.12
CA ARG A 59 4.01 7.54 -15.20
C ARG A 59 3.49 8.97 -15.26
N ALA A 60 4.05 9.88 -14.46
CA ALA A 60 3.69 11.30 -14.49
C ALA A 60 3.97 11.95 -15.85
N LEU A 61 5.00 11.48 -16.56
CA LEU A 61 5.33 11.91 -17.92
C LEU A 61 4.58 11.13 -19.02
N GLY A 62 3.69 10.21 -18.65
CA GLY A 62 2.89 9.41 -19.59
C GLY A 62 3.69 8.41 -20.42
N MET A 63 4.92 8.06 -20.01
CA MET A 63 5.78 7.17 -20.79
C MET A 63 5.53 5.68 -20.50
N SER A 64 5.65 4.84 -21.52
CA SER A 64 5.70 3.38 -21.37
C SER A 64 7.07 2.90 -20.86
N GLN A 65 7.14 1.65 -20.38
CA GLN A 65 8.44 1.06 -20.01
C GLN A 65 9.35 0.86 -21.23
N GLU A 66 8.82 0.52 -22.40
CA GLU A 66 9.63 0.47 -23.64
C GLU A 66 10.25 1.84 -23.95
N GLU A 67 9.46 2.91 -23.90
CA GLU A 67 9.92 4.26 -24.28
C GLU A 67 11.05 4.77 -23.38
N LEU A 68 10.92 4.60 -22.05
CA LEU A 68 11.99 5.00 -21.14
C LEU A 68 13.23 4.11 -21.28
N ALA A 69 13.03 2.80 -21.46
CA ALA A 69 14.13 1.86 -21.65
C ALA A 69 14.95 2.19 -22.89
N GLU A 70 14.29 2.55 -24.00
CA GLU A 70 14.92 3.00 -25.24
C GLU A 70 15.74 4.28 -25.02
N LYS A 71 15.15 5.30 -24.39
CA LYS A 71 15.85 6.57 -24.08
C LYS A 71 17.11 6.37 -23.23
N VAL A 72 17.06 5.44 -22.27
CA VAL A 72 18.18 5.15 -21.35
C VAL A 72 19.17 4.13 -21.93
N GLY A 73 18.83 3.48 -23.06
CA GLY A 73 19.66 2.44 -23.67
C GLY A 73 19.76 1.17 -22.81
N ILE A 74 18.61 0.68 -22.33
CA ILE A 74 18.46 -0.61 -21.62
C ILE A 74 17.32 -1.44 -22.20
N GLY A 75 17.24 -2.71 -21.83
CA GLY A 75 16.07 -3.54 -22.16
C GLY A 75 14.87 -3.24 -21.26
N GLN A 76 13.66 -3.33 -21.81
CA GLN A 76 12.40 -3.12 -21.08
C GLN A 76 12.26 -4.00 -19.83
N GLN A 77 12.68 -5.27 -19.89
CA GLN A 77 12.74 -6.16 -18.72
C GLN A 77 13.69 -5.65 -17.62
N SER A 78 14.81 -5.01 -18.01
CA SER A 78 15.75 -4.43 -17.04
C SER A 78 15.14 -3.22 -16.35
N LEU A 79 14.42 -2.37 -17.09
CA LEU A 79 13.67 -1.26 -16.50
C LEU A 79 12.57 -1.75 -15.57
N SER A 80 11.79 -2.75 -15.98
CA SER A 80 10.72 -3.33 -15.15
C SER A 80 11.25 -3.87 -13.81
N ARG A 81 12.37 -4.62 -13.84
CA ARG A 81 13.04 -5.08 -12.61
C ARG A 81 13.59 -3.94 -11.77
N MET A 82 14.06 -2.86 -12.41
CA MET A 82 14.56 -1.67 -11.72
C MET A 82 13.43 -0.94 -11.00
N GLU A 83 12.31 -0.69 -11.68
CA GLU A 83 11.11 -0.06 -11.11
C GLU A 83 10.51 -0.86 -9.95
N GLN A 84 10.58 -2.19 -10.01
CA GLN A 84 10.16 -3.10 -8.92
C GLN A 84 11.17 -3.19 -7.77
N GLY A 85 12.30 -2.46 -7.81
CA GLY A 85 13.34 -2.53 -6.79
C GLY A 85 14.13 -3.86 -6.76
N LYS A 86 14.00 -4.71 -7.80
CA LYS A 86 14.70 -6.00 -7.91
C LYS A 86 16.14 -5.85 -8.41
N THR A 87 16.50 -4.71 -8.98
CA THR A 87 17.85 -4.43 -9.50
C THR A 87 18.14 -2.94 -9.44
N ALA A 88 19.28 -2.56 -8.87
CA ALA A 88 19.67 -1.15 -8.81
C ALA A 88 20.12 -0.63 -10.18
N PRO A 89 19.81 0.64 -10.53
CA PRO A 89 20.50 1.30 -11.63
C PRO A 89 22.00 1.35 -11.33
N ARG A 90 22.80 1.15 -12.37
CA ARG A 90 24.23 1.43 -12.29
C ARG A 90 24.42 2.93 -12.08
N PHE A 91 25.42 3.32 -11.29
CA PHE A 91 25.71 4.72 -10.98
C PHE A 91 25.83 5.59 -12.24
N GLU A 92 26.53 5.08 -13.27
CA GLU A 92 26.70 5.73 -14.57
C GLU A 92 25.38 6.04 -15.31
N ARG A 93 24.30 5.31 -14.99
CA ARG A 93 22.99 5.50 -15.63
C ARG A 93 22.09 6.49 -14.89
N LEU A 94 22.46 6.91 -13.69
CA LEU A 94 21.62 7.81 -12.88
C LEU A 94 21.38 9.15 -13.58
N GLN A 95 22.41 9.71 -14.22
CA GLN A 95 22.26 10.95 -14.97
C GLN A 95 21.32 10.78 -16.16
N ASN A 96 21.53 9.74 -16.98
CA ASN A 96 20.67 9.48 -18.15
C ASN A 96 19.21 9.21 -17.75
N LEU A 97 18.99 8.52 -16.64
CA LEU A 97 17.65 8.32 -16.07
C LEU A 97 17.03 9.65 -15.66
N ALA A 98 17.78 10.47 -14.92
CA ALA A 98 17.30 11.76 -14.47
C ALA A 98 16.93 12.69 -15.64
N ASP A 99 17.79 12.76 -16.66
CA ASP A 99 17.57 13.56 -17.87
C ASP A 99 16.34 13.05 -18.65
N SER A 100 16.19 11.72 -18.79
CA SER A 100 15.05 11.12 -19.49
C SER A 100 13.72 11.31 -18.75
N LEU A 101 13.79 11.50 -17.43
CA LEU A 101 12.67 11.71 -16.52
C LEU A 101 12.45 13.18 -16.13
N ASP A 102 13.11 14.11 -16.83
CA ASP A 102 13.00 15.57 -16.62
C ASP A 102 13.15 15.97 -15.14
N CYS A 103 14.25 15.53 -14.53
CA CYS A 103 14.44 15.72 -13.10
C CYS A 103 15.92 15.73 -12.67
N ARG A 104 16.17 16.03 -11.39
CA ARG A 104 17.53 15.94 -10.83
C ARG A 104 17.79 14.54 -10.32
N VAL A 105 19.06 14.11 -10.38
CA VAL A 105 19.51 12.82 -9.85
C VAL A 105 19.13 12.62 -8.38
N VAL A 106 19.25 13.67 -7.55
CA VAL A 106 18.90 13.62 -6.12
C VAL A 106 17.44 13.25 -5.88
N ASP A 107 16.56 13.62 -6.80
CA ASP A 107 15.15 13.37 -6.64
C ASP A 107 14.80 11.90 -6.97
N LEU A 108 15.70 11.13 -7.60
CA LEU A 108 15.56 9.67 -7.73
C LEU A 108 15.77 8.97 -6.39
N PHE A 109 16.35 9.67 -5.41
CA PHE A 109 16.57 9.15 -4.05
C PHE A 109 15.57 9.74 -3.04
N ALA A 110 14.61 10.54 -3.51
CA ALA A 110 13.55 11.04 -2.65
C ALA A 110 12.66 9.87 -2.20
N GLU A 111 12.30 9.84 -0.92
CA GLU A 111 11.30 8.90 -0.44
C GLU A 111 9.99 9.12 -1.21
N PRO A 112 9.27 8.02 -1.55
CA PRO A 112 8.01 8.13 -2.26
C PRO A 112 7.09 9.09 -1.50
N GLN A 113 6.52 10.08 -2.19
CA GLN A 113 5.38 10.77 -1.60
C GLN A 113 4.27 9.74 -1.44
N GLU A 114 3.75 9.61 -0.22
CA GLU A 114 2.59 8.80 0.13
C GLU A 114 1.36 9.28 -0.67
N SER A 115 1.28 8.83 -1.91
CA SER A 115 0.20 9.17 -2.84
C SER A 115 -0.85 8.07 -2.86
N ALA A 116 -2.09 8.42 -3.20
CA ALA A 116 -3.16 7.44 -3.36
C ALA A 116 -2.78 6.34 -4.37
N ASP A 117 -2.07 6.69 -5.44
CA ASP A 117 -1.62 5.74 -6.45
C ASP A 117 -0.59 4.75 -5.90
N PHE A 118 0.33 5.20 -5.02
CA PHE A 118 1.29 4.32 -4.35
C PHE A 118 0.59 3.28 -3.46
N TYR A 119 -0.37 3.71 -2.65
CA TYR A 119 -1.15 2.79 -1.83
C TYR A 119 -2.02 1.84 -2.66
N ALA A 120 -2.56 2.31 -3.80
CA ALA A 120 -3.35 1.47 -4.70
C ALA A 120 -2.51 0.34 -5.32
N ASP A 121 -1.30 0.66 -5.81
CA ASP A 121 -0.38 -0.34 -6.38
C ASP A 121 0.07 -1.37 -5.30
N SER A 122 0.39 -0.89 -4.09
CA SER A 122 0.73 -1.76 -2.96
C SER A 122 -0.42 -2.71 -2.57
N LEU A 123 -1.64 -2.18 -2.47
CA LEU A 123 -2.83 -2.99 -2.20
C LEU A 123 -3.09 -4.01 -3.30
N ALA A 124 -2.88 -3.66 -4.58
CA ALA A 124 -3.06 -4.58 -5.69
C ALA A 124 -2.12 -5.81 -5.60
N GLU A 125 -0.85 -5.58 -5.24
CA GLU A 125 0.11 -6.67 -5.01
C GLU A 125 -0.32 -7.57 -3.84
N LEU A 126 -0.71 -6.99 -2.71
CA LEU A 126 -1.21 -7.75 -1.56
C LEU A 126 -2.46 -8.57 -1.90
N PHE A 127 -3.39 -7.99 -2.67
CA PHE A 127 -4.60 -8.68 -3.12
C PHE A 127 -4.27 -9.85 -4.06
N SER A 128 -3.20 -9.77 -4.84
CA SER A 128 -2.81 -10.84 -5.77
C SER A 128 -2.57 -12.18 -5.07
N ALA A 129 -2.08 -12.16 -3.84
CA ALA A 129 -1.80 -13.34 -3.02
C ALA A 129 -3.05 -13.97 -2.37
N LEU A 130 -4.20 -13.30 -2.42
CA LEU A 130 -5.44 -13.73 -1.77
C LEU A 130 -6.34 -14.55 -2.71
N SER A 131 -7.16 -15.45 -2.14
CA SER A 131 -8.23 -16.13 -2.88
C SER A 131 -9.36 -15.14 -3.22
N ASP A 132 -10.20 -15.49 -4.20
CA ASP A 132 -11.32 -14.64 -4.60
C ASP A 132 -12.28 -14.33 -3.45
N GLU A 133 -12.54 -15.32 -2.58
CA GLU A 133 -13.38 -15.13 -1.39
C GLU A 133 -12.74 -14.14 -0.39
N GLN A 134 -11.43 -14.25 -0.17
CA GLN A 134 -10.68 -13.34 0.72
C GLN A 134 -10.63 -11.92 0.14
N ARG A 135 -10.41 -11.76 -1.17
CA ARG A 135 -10.42 -10.45 -1.84
C ARG A 135 -11.76 -9.75 -1.69
N VAL A 136 -12.86 -10.48 -1.89
CA VAL A 136 -14.22 -9.94 -1.74
C VAL A 136 -14.48 -9.50 -0.30
N PHE A 137 -14.03 -10.28 0.69
CA PHE A 137 -14.16 -9.92 2.10
C PHE A 137 -13.37 -8.64 2.44
N VAL A 138 -12.08 -8.59 2.10
CA VAL A 138 -11.21 -7.44 2.39
C VAL A 138 -11.71 -6.18 1.69
N HIS A 139 -12.10 -6.26 0.42
CA HIS A 139 -12.68 -5.14 -0.32
C HIS A 139 -13.92 -4.57 0.39
N ARG A 140 -14.82 -5.44 0.87
CA ARG A 140 -16.03 -5.01 1.59
C ARG A 140 -15.69 -4.26 2.88
N GLN A 141 -14.74 -4.76 3.66
CA GLN A 141 -14.32 -4.11 4.91
C GLN A 141 -13.63 -2.76 4.63
N ALA A 142 -12.73 -2.71 3.65
CA ALA A 142 -12.06 -1.48 3.24
C ALA A 142 -13.08 -0.42 2.78
N ALA A 143 -14.09 -0.81 1.98
CA ALA A 143 -15.14 0.10 1.52
C ALA A 143 -15.98 0.66 2.69
N GLN A 144 -16.31 -0.18 3.68
CA GLN A 144 -17.05 0.25 4.88
C GLN A 144 -16.25 1.26 5.70
N LEU A 145 -14.95 1.02 5.89
CA LEU A 145 -14.06 1.93 6.59
C LEU A 145 -13.92 3.27 5.86
N VAL A 146 -13.74 3.26 4.53
CA VAL A 146 -13.66 4.49 3.73
C VAL A 146 -14.95 5.31 3.84
N HIS A 147 -16.11 4.65 3.81
CA HIS A 147 -17.39 5.34 3.98
C HIS A 147 -17.50 5.96 5.38
N PHE A 148 -17.16 5.21 6.43
CA PHE A 148 -17.17 5.68 7.81
C PHE A 148 -16.27 6.91 8.01
N LEU A 149 -15.03 6.86 7.52
CA LEU A 149 -14.06 7.96 7.66
C LEU A 149 -14.54 9.24 6.97
N ARG A 150 -15.12 9.12 5.78
CA ARG A 150 -15.70 10.27 5.04
C ARG A 150 -16.88 10.91 5.76
N ASP A 151 -17.63 10.13 6.53
CA ASP A 151 -18.77 10.62 7.29
C ASP A 151 -18.36 11.18 8.66
N SER A 152 -17.24 10.72 9.23
CA SER A 152 -16.69 11.25 10.48
C SER A 152 -15.99 12.61 10.31
N GLU A 153 -15.43 12.91 9.15
CA GLU A 153 -14.78 14.21 8.85
C GLU A 153 -15.79 15.36 8.62
N LYS A 154 -17.09 15.07 8.51
CA LYS A 154 -18.15 16.06 8.28
C LYS A 154 -18.83 16.57 9.56
N LYS A 155 -18.39 16.15 10.73
CA LYS A 155 -18.88 16.58 12.05
C LYS A 155 -17.87 17.47 12.74
#